data_AF-A0A2V9ZZE3-F1
#
_entry.id   AF-A0A2V9ZZE3-F1
#
_cell.length_a   1.000
_cell.length_b   1.000
_cell.length_c   1.000
_cell.angle_alpha   90.00
_cell.angle_beta   90.00
_cell.angle_gamma   90.00
#
_symmetry.space_group_name_H-M   'P 1'
#
loop_
_entity.id
_entity.type
_entity.pdbx_description
1 polymer ?
#
loop_
_entity_poly.entity_id
_entity_poly.type
_entity_poly.pdbx_seq_one_letter_code
_entity_poly.pdbx_strand_id
1 'polypeptide(L)'
;YQRWRIINATRELHPFHIHQVHFLVYAENGVPLAQPAWLDTVNVPYGSSVDVILDFTDPVIKGMSVFHCHLLNHEDKGMMAKILLK
;
A
#
# COMPACT_ATOMS: atom_id res chain seq x y z
N TYR A 1 -11.32 3.61 9.52
CA TYR A 1 -10.34 3.99 8.47
C TYR A 1 -8.97 4.21 9.07
N GLN A 2 -7.93 3.78 8.35
CA GLN A 2 -6.52 4.02 8.65
C GLN A 2 -5.92 4.90 7.54
N ARG A 3 -4.99 5.79 7.89
CA ARG A 3 -4.25 6.63 6.94
C ARG A 3 -2.80 6.23 6.97
N TRP A 4 -2.29 5.73 5.85
CA TRP A 4 -0.91 5.29 5.74
C TRP A 4 -0.18 6.18 4.74
N ARG A 5 1.07 6.52 5.08
CA ARG A 5 2.03 7.07 4.15
C ARG A 5 3.05 5.99 3.84
N ILE A 6 3.07 5.54 2.59
CA ILE A 6 4.02 4.54 2.12
C ILE A 6 5.20 5.29 1.50
N ILE A 7 6.40 5.08 2.04
CA ILE A 7 7.61 5.80 1.65
C ILE A 7 8.58 4.83 0.97
N ASN A 8 9.02 5.18 -0.23
CA ASN A 8 10.09 4.49 -0.92
C ASN A 8 11.40 5.26 -0.79
N ALA A 9 12.23 4.88 0.18
CA ALA A 9 13.56 5.44 0.38
C ALA A 9 14.68 4.72 -0.41
N THR A 10 14.33 3.76 -1.25
CA THR A 10 15.27 2.95 -2.07
C THR A 10 15.40 3.53 -3.47
N ARG A 11 16.33 3.03 -4.30
CA ARG A 11 16.54 3.48 -5.69
C ARG A 11 15.80 2.64 -6.76
N GLU A 12 14.75 1.93 -6.36
CA GLU A 12 13.96 1.06 -7.24
C GLU A 12 12.48 1.40 -7.14
N LEU A 13 11.68 1.06 -8.14
CA LEU A 13 10.21 1.17 -8.07
C LEU A 13 9.66 0.04 -7.19
N HIS A 14 8.70 0.35 -6.32
CA HIS A 14 7.99 -0.66 -5.54
C HIS A 14 6.47 -0.48 -5.66
N PRO A 15 5.76 -1.39 -6.35
CA PRO A 15 4.31 -1.43 -6.32
C PRO A 15 3.85 -1.98 -4.97
N PHE A 16 3.25 -1.15 -4.13
CA PHE A 16 2.72 -1.55 -2.83
C PHE A 16 1.35 -2.20 -3.00
N HIS A 17 1.17 -3.40 -2.45
CA HIS A 17 -0.08 -4.16 -2.42
C HIS A 17 -0.39 -4.65 -1.00
N ILE A 18 -1.67 -4.68 -0.63
CA ILE A 18 -2.18 -5.28 0.62
C ILE A 18 -3.35 -6.22 0.32
N HIS A 19 -3.32 -7.42 0.88
CA HIS A 19 -4.36 -8.41 0.64
C HIS A 19 -5.68 -8.01 1.31
N GLN A 20 -6.80 -8.39 0.66
CA GLN A 20 -8.18 -8.23 1.14
C GLN A 20 -8.69 -6.79 1.28
N VAL A 21 -7.85 -5.76 1.10
CA VAL A 21 -8.21 -4.37 1.32
C VAL A 21 -7.95 -3.55 0.06
N HIS A 22 -9.01 -2.92 -0.48
CA HIS A 22 -8.84 -1.81 -1.43
C HIS A 22 -8.59 -0.52 -0.63
N PHE A 23 -7.83 0.40 -1.22
CA PHE A 23 -7.49 1.67 -0.60
C PHE A 23 -7.63 2.83 -1.57
N LEU A 24 -7.96 4.00 -1.03
CA LEU A 24 -8.01 5.24 -1.81
C LEU A 24 -6.64 5.90 -1.78
N VAL A 25 -5.96 5.98 -2.92
CA VAL A 25 -4.77 6.82 -3.09
C VAL A 25 -5.21 8.25 -3.31
N TYR A 26 -4.75 9.18 -2.47
CA TYR A 26 -5.23 10.56 -2.50
C TYR A 26 -4.12 11.62 -2.58
N ALA A 27 -2.86 11.26 -2.33
CA ALA A 27 -1.73 12.18 -2.46
C ALA A 27 -0.45 11.45 -2.89
N GLU A 28 0.43 12.16 -3.57
CA GLU A 28 1.80 11.76 -3.88
C GLU A 28 2.76 12.86 -3.44
N ASN A 29 3.83 12.50 -2.73
CA ASN A 29 4.82 13.45 -2.20
C ASN A 29 4.20 14.60 -1.39
N GLY A 30 3.11 14.32 -0.66
CA GLY A 30 2.36 15.31 0.10
C GLY A 30 1.46 16.24 -0.73
N VAL A 31 1.42 16.06 -2.06
CA VAL A 31 0.58 16.82 -2.98
C VAL A 31 -0.68 16.01 -3.30
N PRO A 32 -1.90 16.53 -3.03
CA PRO A 32 -3.14 15.85 -3.37
C PRO A 32 -3.26 15.56 -4.87
N LEU A 33 -3.76 14.37 -5.19
CA LEU A 33 -4.06 13.99 -6.58
C LEU A 33 -5.31 14.73 -7.07
N ALA A 34 -5.29 15.19 -8.32
CA ALA A 34 -6.46 15.79 -8.96
C ALA A 34 -7.63 14.79 -9.07
N GLN A 35 -7.31 13.50 -9.19
CA GLN A 35 -8.28 12.41 -9.25
C GLN A 35 -7.81 11.27 -8.33
N PRO A 36 -8.25 11.27 -7.06
CA PRO A 36 -8.03 10.14 -6.15
C PRO A 36 -8.67 8.87 -6.71
N ALA A 37 -8.01 7.72 -6.51
CA ALA A 37 -8.43 6.45 -7.09
C ALA A 37 -8.43 5.32 -6.06
N TRP A 38 -9.46 4.47 -6.13
CA TRP A 38 -9.51 3.22 -5.38
C TRP A 38 -8.70 2.15 -6.11
N LEU A 39 -7.71 1.60 -5.45
CA LEU A 39 -6.77 0.62 -5.99
C LEU A 39 -6.52 -0.50 -4.95
N ASP A 40 -6.05 -1.64 -5.42
CA ASP A 40 -5.44 -2.68 -4.57
C ASP A 40 -3.90 -2.62 -4.59
N THR A 41 -3.33 -1.90 -5.57
CA THR A 41 -1.90 -1.82 -5.82
C THR A 41 -1.55 -0.43 -6.33
N VAL A 42 -0.51 0.18 -5.79
CA VAL A 42 -0.03 1.50 -6.22
C VAL A 42 1.48 1.52 -6.38
N ASN A 43 1.94 2.08 -7.50
CA ASN A 43 3.36 2.35 -7.71
C ASN A 43 3.86 3.39 -6.71
N VAL A 44 4.94 3.10 -5.99
CA VAL A 44 5.66 4.08 -5.16
C VAL A 44 7.01 4.34 -5.82
N PRO A 45 7.17 5.44 -6.58
CA PRO A 45 8.40 5.74 -7.31
C PRO A 45 9.61 5.91 -6.38
N TYR A 46 10.81 5.80 -6.95
CA TYR A 46 12.07 6.07 -6.25
C TYR A 46 12.05 7.42 -5.53
N GLY A 47 12.38 7.42 -4.24
CA GLY A 47 12.54 8.65 -3.45
C GLY A 47 11.22 9.37 -3.16
N SER A 48 10.09 8.72 -3.46
CA SER A 48 8.75 9.29 -3.33
C SER A 48 7.95 8.65 -2.21
N SER A 49 6.78 9.22 -1.94
CA SER A 49 5.77 8.64 -1.05
C SER A 49 4.38 8.74 -1.66
N VAL A 50 3.51 7.79 -1.34
CA VAL A 50 2.07 7.86 -1.63
C VAL A 50 1.28 7.82 -0.32
N ASP A 51 0.19 8.58 -0.27
CA ASP A 51 -0.71 8.66 0.88
C ASP A 51 -2.03 7.96 0.53
N VAL A 52 -2.44 7.03 1.40
CA VAL A 52 -3.62 6.17 1.18
C VAL A 52 -4.57 6.13 2.38
N ILE A 53 -5.85 5.93 2.11
CA ILE A 53 -6.88 5.63 3.12
C ILE A 53 -7.31 4.18 2.97
N LEU A 54 -7.16 3.39 4.03
CA LEU A 54 -7.59 2.00 4.09
C LEU A 54 -8.82 1.85 4.98
N ASP A 55 -9.76 1.00 4.56
CA ASP A 55 -10.90 0.60 5.38
C ASP A 55 -10.70 -0.82 5.92
N PHE A 56 -10.56 -0.92 7.25
CA PHE A 56 -10.46 -2.19 7.96
C PHE A 56 -11.75 -2.50 8.74
N THR A 57 -12.87 -1.85 8.42
CA THR A 57 -14.13 -2.02 9.16
C THR A 57 -15.03 -3.11 8.60
N ASP A 58 -14.73 -3.65 7.41
CA ASP A 58 -15.47 -4.78 6.85
C ASP A 58 -15.23 -6.04 7.71
N PRO A 59 -16.28 -6.64 8.30
CA PRO A 59 -16.16 -7.78 9.22
C PRO A 59 -15.65 -9.07 8.56
N VAL A 60 -15.59 -9.13 7.23
CA VAL A 60 -14.99 -10.25 6.48
C VAL A 60 -13.47 -10.12 6.41
N ILE A 61 -12.93 -8.90 6.50
CA ILE A 61 -11.49 -8.61 6.49
C ILE A 61 -10.93 -8.79 7.90
N LYS A 62 -10.54 -10.01 8.25
CA LYS A 62 -10.04 -10.35 9.59
C LYS A 62 -8.95 -11.41 9.57
N GLY A 63 -8.12 -11.41 10.60
CA GLY A 63 -7.04 -12.38 10.80
C GLY A 63 -5.70 -11.88 10.27
N MET A 64 -4.78 -12.82 10.07
CA MET A 64 -3.45 -12.51 9.56
C MET A 64 -3.51 -12.31 8.04
N SER A 65 -3.06 -11.14 7.60
CA SER A 65 -2.92 -10.77 6.20
C SER A 65 -1.48 -10.31 5.93
N VAL A 66 -1.17 -9.98 4.67
CA VAL A 66 0.12 -9.47 4.24
C VAL A 66 -0.02 -8.21 3.41
N PHE A 67 1.02 -7.40 3.45
CA PHE A 67 1.31 -6.40 2.43
C PHE A 67 2.73 -6.60 1.93
N HIS A 68 2.97 -6.34 0.66
CA HIS A 68 4.24 -6.61 0.01
C HIS A 68 4.46 -5.75 -1.24
N CYS A 69 5.69 -5.79 -1.75
CA CYS A 69 5.97 -5.32 -3.09
C CYS A 69 5.39 -6.32 -4.10
N HIS A 70 4.71 -5.83 -5.14
CA HIS A 70 4.10 -6.69 -6.17
C HIS A 70 5.06 -7.00 -7.34
N LEU A 71 6.34 -6.66 -7.20
CA LEU A 71 7.40 -7.21 -8.05
C LEU A 71 7.85 -8.54 -7.44
N LEU A 72 7.55 -9.66 -8.12
CA LEU A 72 7.80 -11.02 -7.60
C LEU A 72 9.25 -11.21 -7.10
N ASN A 73 10.23 -10.73 -7.85
CA ASN A 73 11.65 -10.82 -7.46
C ASN A 73 11.98 -10.07 -6.14
N HIS A 74 11.19 -9.06 -5.76
CA HIS A 74 11.35 -8.35 -4.48
C HIS A 74 10.59 -9.06 -3.36
N GLU A 75 9.36 -9.49 -3.65
CA GLU A 75 8.52 -10.27 -2.73
C GLU A 75 9.20 -11.56 -2.30
N ASP A 76 9.69 -12.36 -3.26
CA ASP A 76 10.36 -13.65 -3.02
C ASP A 76 11.64 -13.50 -2.18
N LYS A 77 12.25 -12.30 -2.18
CA LYS A 77 13.42 -11.95 -1.36
C LYS A 77 13.05 -11.40 0.02
N GLY A 78 11.76 -11.40 0.36
CA GLY A 78 11.26 -11.03 1.68
C GLY A 78 10.76 -9.60 1.80
N MET A 79 10.48 -8.88 0.70
CA MET A 79 9.81 -7.58 0.75
C MET A 79 8.29 -7.73 1.02
N MET A 80 7.99 -8.39 2.12
CA MET A 80 6.67 -8.76 2.59
C MET A 80 6.63 -8.60 4.11
N ALA A 81 5.50 -8.11 4.62
CA ALA A 81 5.25 -8.03 6.04
C ALA A 81 3.83 -8.52 6.37
N LYS A 82 3.69 -9.11 7.55
CA LYS A 82 2.41 -9.58 8.08
C LYS A 82 1.72 -8.46 8.86
N ILE A 83 0.40 -8.43 8.79
CA ILE A 83 -0.47 -7.55 9.59
C ILE A 83 -1.61 -8.36 10.19
N LEU A 84 -1.99 -8.06 11.44
CA LEU A 84 -3.19 -8.60 12.07
C LEU A 84 -4.33 -7.60 11.88
N LEU A 85 -5.34 -7.97 11.10
CA LEU A 85 -6.58 -7.23 10.94
C LEU A 85 -7.58 -7.77 11.98
N LYS A 86 -8.10 -6.89 12.85
CA LYS A 86 -8.92 -7.24 14.01
C LYS A 86 -10.38 -6.94 13.76
#